data_AF-A0A1F9DST4-F1
#
_entry.id   AF-A0A1F9DST4-F1
#
_cell.length_a   1.000
_cell.length_b   1.000
_cell.length_c   1.000
_cell.angle_alpha   90.00
_cell.angle_beta   90.00
_cell.angle_gamma   90.00
#
_symmetry.space_group_name_H-M   'P 1'
#
loop_
_entity.id
_entity.type
_entity.pdbx_description
1 polymer ?
#
loop_
_entity_poly.entity_id
_entity_poly.type
_entity_poly.pdbx_seq_one_letter_code
_entity_poly.pdbx_strand_id
1 'polypeptide(L)'
;MKEALWWRTEADGRILCTLCPRFCRIGKGQAGFCYIRQNIGGKLYSLGYGKPTGFAVDPIEKKPLNHFLPGTGILSFGTAGCNLGCRFCQNWSISKAKLDDAQSLSAGPEEVVQLALTHNVPSIAFTYNDPVIWGEFVIDVSRLARECGLKSVMVTAGYITPEARPEVYRYIDAANVDLKAFTERFYHKLTFSHLDPVLDTLKWLKNETGIWLEITNLMIPGENDDPEETKQLCHWVLENLGDSVPIHFTAFHPDFKMMDKPKTPTATLKRARQIALSAGVKYCYVGNVLDNEGQTTFCPNCGRALIRRSWHDILDYQLIESHCPCGQKIPGYFPAREKTAPRSRARSILRMQ
;
A
#
# COMPACT_ATOMS: atom_id res chain seq x y z
N MET A 1 8.41 12.45 -18.22
CA MET A 1 7.01 12.42 -18.70
C MET A 1 6.81 11.30 -19.72
N LYS A 2 5.61 10.74 -19.82
CA LYS A 2 5.24 9.67 -20.78
C LYS A 2 3.78 9.84 -21.22
N GLU A 3 3.45 9.50 -22.47
CA GLU A 3 2.03 9.47 -22.91
C GLU A 3 1.28 8.41 -22.09
N ALA A 4 0.13 8.79 -21.53
CA ALA A 4 -0.65 7.92 -20.65
C ALA A 4 -1.40 6.86 -21.46
N LEU A 5 -1.64 5.70 -20.86
CA LEU A 5 -2.28 4.56 -21.55
C LEU A 5 -3.81 4.61 -21.47
N TRP A 6 -4.35 5.07 -20.33
CA TRP A 6 -5.79 4.98 -20.03
C TRP A 6 -6.51 6.30 -20.21
N TRP A 7 -6.89 6.58 -21.46
CA TRP A 7 -7.73 7.72 -21.80
C TRP A 7 -8.41 7.57 -23.16
N ARG A 8 -9.42 8.41 -23.40
CA ARG A 8 -10.05 8.58 -24.71
C ARG A 8 -10.48 10.03 -24.92
N THR A 9 -10.63 10.44 -26.17
CA THR A 9 -11.15 11.76 -26.53
C THR A 9 -12.68 11.73 -26.53
N GLU A 10 -13.31 12.71 -25.88
CA GLU A 10 -14.75 12.94 -25.92
C GLU A 10 -15.12 13.86 -27.11
N ALA A 11 -16.41 13.90 -27.48
CA ALA A 11 -16.91 14.63 -28.65
C ALA A 11 -16.62 16.15 -28.61
N ASP A 12 -16.49 16.73 -27.42
CA ASP A 12 -16.17 18.15 -27.22
C ASP A 12 -14.65 18.45 -27.19
N GLY A 13 -13.81 17.46 -27.52
CA GLY A 13 -12.36 17.58 -27.55
C GLY A 13 -11.69 17.47 -26.18
N ARG A 14 -12.43 17.26 -25.08
CA ARG A 14 -11.84 16.93 -23.78
C ARG A 14 -11.31 15.51 -23.77
N ILE A 15 -10.36 15.27 -22.88
CA ILE A 15 -9.87 13.92 -22.59
C ILE A 15 -10.63 13.36 -21.40
N LEU A 16 -11.16 12.15 -21.55
CA LEU A 16 -11.61 11.35 -20.42
C LEU A 16 -10.48 10.41 -19.98
N CYS A 17 -9.93 10.63 -18.80
CA CYS A 17 -8.96 9.72 -18.17
C CYS A 17 -9.68 8.52 -17.57
N THR A 18 -9.31 7.30 -17.95
CA THR A 18 -9.99 6.05 -17.55
C THR A 18 -9.16 5.18 -16.60
N LEU A 19 -8.04 5.69 -16.07
CA LEU A 19 -7.17 4.95 -15.15
C LEU A 19 -7.84 4.63 -13.80
N CYS A 20 -8.56 5.60 -13.23
CA CYS A 20 -9.12 5.48 -11.89
C CYS A 20 -10.59 5.90 -11.88
N PRO A 21 -11.38 5.47 -10.87
CA PRO A 21 -12.82 5.72 -10.82
C PRO A 21 -13.23 7.21 -10.73
N ARG A 22 -12.27 8.14 -10.76
CA ARG A 22 -12.56 9.58 -10.87
C ARG A 22 -13.04 10.00 -12.26
N PHE A 23 -12.67 9.26 -13.30
CA PHE A 23 -13.06 9.56 -14.69
C PHE A 23 -12.92 11.05 -15.05
N CYS A 24 -11.75 11.64 -14.76
CA CYS A 24 -11.53 13.07 -14.93
C CYS A 24 -11.71 13.47 -16.40
N ARG A 25 -12.51 14.51 -16.66
CA ARG A 25 -12.64 15.18 -17.96
C ARG A 25 -11.70 16.36 -18.00
N ILE A 26 -10.68 16.28 -18.84
CA ILE A 26 -9.49 17.14 -18.80
C ILE A 26 -9.44 17.96 -20.10
N GLY A 27 -9.71 19.26 -20.00
CA GLY A 27 -9.57 20.20 -21.11
C GLY A 27 -8.10 20.44 -21.50
N LYS A 28 -7.89 21.03 -22.67
CA LYS A 28 -6.53 21.35 -23.18
C LYS A 28 -5.74 22.18 -22.17
N GLY A 29 -4.53 21.74 -21.84
CA GLY A 29 -3.65 22.38 -20.86
C GLY A 29 -4.02 22.12 -19.39
N GLN A 30 -5.17 21.51 -19.11
CA GLN A 30 -5.59 21.20 -17.74
C GLN A 30 -4.98 19.88 -17.25
N ALA A 31 -4.87 19.77 -15.92
CA ALA A 31 -4.54 18.52 -15.23
C ALA A 31 -5.79 17.89 -14.62
N GLY A 32 -5.77 16.57 -14.46
CA GLY A 32 -6.77 15.84 -13.68
C GLY A 32 -6.61 16.10 -12.18
N PHE A 33 -7.50 15.50 -11.39
CA PHE A 33 -7.52 15.66 -9.92
C PHE A 33 -6.18 15.36 -9.25
N CYS A 34 -5.42 14.40 -9.77
CA CYS A 34 -4.12 14.00 -9.22
C CYS A 34 -2.97 14.95 -9.56
N TYR A 35 -3.22 16.05 -10.28
CA TYR A 35 -2.25 17.05 -10.75
C TYR A 35 -1.21 16.56 -11.77
N ILE A 36 -0.83 15.28 -11.77
CA ILE A 36 0.26 14.77 -12.61
C ILE A 36 -0.19 14.13 -13.93
N ARG A 37 -1.50 14.10 -14.21
CA ARG A 37 -2.04 13.65 -15.50
C ARG A 37 -2.62 14.84 -16.25
N GLN A 38 -1.96 15.28 -17.32
CA GLN A 38 -2.27 16.53 -17.99
C GLN A 38 -2.56 16.34 -19.48
N ASN A 39 -3.57 17.04 -19.99
CA ASN A 39 -3.85 17.11 -21.41
C ASN A 39 -2.89 18.10 -22.09
N ILE A 40 -1.94 17.59 -22.86
CA ILE A 40 -0.97 18.38 -23.62
C ILE A 40 -1.19 18.08 -25.10
N GLY A 41 -1.59 19.09 -25.87
CA GLY A 41 -1.79 18.95 -27.31
C GLY A 41 -2.89 17.96 -27.71
N GLY A 42 -3.90 17.72 -26.85
CA GLY A 42 -4.98 16.77 -27.15
C GLY A 42 -4.64 15.32 -26.80
N LYS A 43 -3.52 15.08 -26.12
CA LYS A 43 -3.11 13.77 -25.58
C LYS A 43 -2.91 13.84 -24.08
N LEU A 44 -3.17 12.75 -23.37
CA LEU A 44 -2.94 12.68 -21.94
C LEU A 44 -1.49 12.26 -21.66
N TYR A 45 -0.80 12.99 -20.80
CA TYR A 45 0.55 12.66 -20.35
C TYR A 45 0.59 12.44 -18.85
N SER A 46 1.39 11.46 -18.44
CA SER A 46 1.84 11.26 -17.07
C SER A 46 3.13 12.05 -16.83
N LEU A 47 3.02 13.12 -16.05
CA LEU A 47 4.14 14.00 -15.70
C LEU A 47 5.05 13.41 -14.63
N GLY A 48 4.50 12.55 -13.75
CA GLY A 48 5.25 11.86 -12.70
C GLY A 48 6.18 10.74 -13.20
N TYR A 49 6.11 10.39 -14.49
CA TYR A 49 6.99 9.37 -15.06
C TYR A 49 8.45 9.82 -15.06
N GLY A 50 9.29 9.05 -14.36
CA GLY A 50 10.72 9.34 -14.15
C GLY A 50 11.00 10.45 -13.13
N LYS A 51 10.01 10.81 -12.31
CA LYS A 51 10.07 11.89 -11.32
C LYS A 51 9.76 11.42 -9.90
N PRO A 52 10.49 10.45 -9.34
CA PRO A 52 10.25 9.96 -7.99
C PRO A 52 10.65 10.97 -6.91
N THR A 53 10.09 10.80 -5.72
CA THR A 53 10.44 11.56 -4.52
C THR A 53 10.57 10.62 -3.31
N GLY A 54 11.44 11.01 -2.37
CA GLY A 54 11.53 10.40 -1.04
C GLY A 54 12.18 9.02 -0.97
N PHE A 55 13.16 8.68 -1.83
CA PHE A 55 13.84 7.38 -1.75
C PHE A 55 14.34 7.05 -0.34
N ALA A 56 13.97 5.87 0.15
CA ALA A 56 14.45 5.33 1.40
C ALA A 56 14.54 3.81 1.35
N VAL A 57 15.49 3.22 2.05
CA VAL A 57 15.47 1.79 2.38
C VAL A 57 14.70 1.65 3.69
N ASP A 58 13.47 1.16 3.59
CA ASP A 58 12.58 0.90 4.72
C ASP A 58 12.59 -0.60 5.07
N PRO A 59 12.18 -0.99 6.29
CA PRO A 59 11.82 -2.39 6.57
C PRO A 59 10.47 -2.73 5.94
N ILE A 60 10.28 -3.98 5.51
CA ILE A 60 9.01 -4.43 4.92
C ILE A 60 7.82 -4.29 5.88
N GLU A 61 8.08 -4.37 7.19
CA GLU A 61 7.10 -4.14 8.26
C GLU A 61 6.48 -2.74 8.20
N LYS A 62 7.18 -1.74 7.62
CA LYS A 62 6.64 -0.39 7.40
C LYS A 62 5.69 -0.33 6.19
N LYS A 63 5.64 -1.36 5.34
CA LYS A 63 4.74 -1.51 4.19
C LYS A 63 3.56 -2.44 4.51
N PRO A 64 3.05 -2.37 5.75
CA PRO A 64 2.29 -3.42 6.48
C PRO A 64 2.15 -4.77 5.73
N LEU A 65 3.29 -5.43 5.50
CA LEU A 65 3.39 -6.71 4.80
C LEU A 65 4.08 -7.73 5.72
N ASN A 66 3.35 -8.20 6.73
CA ASN A 66 3.92 -9.09 7.76
C ASN A 66 4.17 -10.52 7.23
N HIS A 67 3.57 -10.89 6.11
CA HIS A 67 3.62 -12.21 5.52
C HIS A 67 4.32 -12.21 4.15
N PHE A 68 5.06 -11.15 3.82
CA PHE A 68 5.83 -11.06 2.59
C PHE A 68 7.24 -10.59 2.89
N LEU A 69 8.24 -11.44 2.69
CA LEU A 69 9.66 -11.13 2.96
C LEU A 69 9.93 -10.50 4.35
N PRO A 70 9.30 -10.97 5.45
CA PRO A 70 9.42 -10.34 6.78
C PRO A 70 10.88 -10.14 7.17
N GLY A 71 11.19 -9.00 7.79
CA GLY A 71 12.51 -8.56 8.26
C GLY A 71 13.54 -8.24 7.18
N THR A 72 13.15 -8.14 5.92
CA THR A 72 14.02 -7.64 4.85
C THR A 72 13.86 -6.12 4.66
N GLY A 73 14.86 -5.49 4.03
CA GLY A 73 14.73 -4.11 3.56
C GLY A 73 13.99 -4.02 2.22
N ILE A 74 13.43 -2.84 1.92
CA ILE A 74 12.70 -2.54 0.69
C ILE A 74 12.99 -1.12 0.24
N LEU A 75 13.37 -0.94 -1.03
CA LEU A 75 13.55 0.39 -1.60
C LEU A 75 12.17 1.03 -1.81
N SER A 76 11.93 2.20 -1.22
CA SER A 76 10.62 2.82 -1.15
C SER A 76 10.63 4.22 -1.76
N PHE A 77 9.65 4.54 -2.60
CA PHE A 77 9.51 5.88 -3.17
C PHE A 77 8.06 6.23 -3.56
N GLY A 78 7.82 7.53 -3.73
CA GLY A 78 6.54 8.15 -4.10
C GLY A 78 6.69 9.13 -5.28
N THR A 79 5.59 9.76 -5.69
CA THR A 79 5.54 10.91 -6.62
C THR A 79 4.72 12.04 -6.01
N ALA A 80 4.74 13.22 -6.65
CA ALA A 80 3.71 14.23 -6.40
C ALA A 80 2.30 13.74 -6.78
N GLY A 81 1.30 14.22 -6.03
CA GLY A 81 -0.12 14.04 -6.33
C GLY A 81 -0.72 12.73 -5.81
N CYS A 82 -2.04 12.60 -5.90
CA CYS A 82 -2.81 11.41 -5.48
C CYS A 82 -4.20 11.44 -6.14
N ASN A 83 -4.78 10.28 -6.42
CA ASN A 83 -6.17 10.15 -6.90
C ASN A 83 -7.22 10.24 -5.77
N LEU A 84 -6.81 10.25 -4.49
CA LEU A 84 -7.69 10.46 -3.35
C LEU A 84 -7.47 11.84 -2.70
N GLY A 85 -8.52 12.37 -2.08
CA GLY A 85 -8.55 13.63 -1.34
C GLY A 85 -8.41 13.49 0.18
N CYS A 86 -7.79 12.41 0.70
CA CYS A 86 -7.70 12.10 2.13
C CYS A 86 -7.37 13.31 3.02
N ARG A 87 -8.28 13.67 3.93
CA ARG A 87 -8.13 14.78 4.90
C ARG A 87 -7.16 14.47 6.05
N PHE A 88 -6.87 13.19 6.27
CA PHE A 88 -5.95 12.66 7.29
C PHE A 88 -4.59 12.22 6.72
N CYS A 89 -4.26 12.60 5.48
CA CYS A 89 -3.06 12.08 4.82
C CYS A 89 -1.78 12.47 5.58
N GLN A 90 -1.02 11.47 6.05
CA GLN A 90 0.25 11.66 6.76
C GLN A 90 1.38 12.11 5.81
N ASN A 91 1.28 11.74 4.53
CA ASN A 91 2.20 12.19 3.47
C ASN A 91 1.56 13.31 2.62
N TRP A 92 0.82 14.22 3.26
CA TRP A 92 0.08 15.28 2.54
C TRP A 92 1.01 16.23 1.76
N SER A 93 2.23 16.45 2.24
CA SER A 93 3.24 17.27 1.56
C SER A 93 3.57 16.76 0.16
N ILE A 94 3.51 15.44 -0.05
CA ILE A 94 3.77 14.79 -1.34
C ILE A 94 2.45 14.59 -2.10
N SER A 95 1.44 14.00 -1.46
CA SER A 95 0.19 13.61 -2.11
C SER A 95 -0.71 14.78 -2.52
N LYS A 96 -0.51 15.97 -1.94
CA LYS A 96 -1.22 17.22 -2.29
C LYS A 96 -0.34 18.22 -3.02
N ALA A 97 0.92 17.87 -3.29
CA ALA A 97 1.79 18.67 -4.13
C ALA A 97 1.36 18.54 -5.59
N LYS A 98 1.51 19.64 -6.32
CA LYS A 98 1.69 19.59 -7.77
C LYS A 98 3.10 19.10 -8.05
N LEU A 99 3.38 18.64 -9.27
CA LEU A 99 4.76 18.38 -9.66
C LEU A 99 5.51 19.72 -9.57
N ASP A 100 6.34 19.87 -8.55
CA ASP A 100 7.23 21.01 -8.35
C ASP A 100 8.67 20.47 -8.37
N ASP A 101 9.54 21.13 -9.13
CA ASP A 101 10.91 20.69 -9.38
C ASP A 101 11.75 20.67 -8.09
N ALA A 102 11.32 21.37 -7.02
CA ALA A 102 12.06 21.48 -5.77
C ALA A 102 12.19 20.18 -4.95
N GLN A 103 11.33 19.16 -5.17
CA GLN A 103 11.31 17.93 -4.35
C GLN A 103 11.37 16.61 -5.15
N SER A 104 11.28 16.68 -6.48
CA SER A 104 11.29 15.50 -7.35
C SER A 104 12.70 15.27 -7.90
N LEU A 105 13.19 14.05 -7.77
CA LEU A 105 14.44 13.63 -8.42
C LEU A 105 14.17 13.23 -9.87
N SER A 106 15.22 13.14 -10.67
CA SER A 106 15.15 12.49 -11.98
C SER A 106 15.71 11.08 -11.83
N ALA A 107 14.85 10.07 -11.98
CA ALA A 107 15.28 8.68 -12.04
C ALA A 107 14.28 7.86 -12.87
N GLY A 108 14.76 7.32 -13.99
CA GLY A 108 14.05 6.41 -14.87
C GLY A 108 14.01 4.97 -14.32
N PRO A 109 13.28 4.06 -15.00
CA PRO A 109 13.06 2.70 -14.50
C PRO A 109 14.35 1.93 -14.17
N GLU A 110 15.36 2.03 -15.04
CA GLU A 110 16.66 1.39 -14.90
C GLU A 110 17.42 1.90 -13.67
N GLU A 111 17.39 3.21 -13.42
CA GLU A 111 18.05 3.84 -12.27
C GLU A 111 17.41 3.42 -10.94
N VAL A 112 16.08 3.28 -10.91
CA VAL A 112 15.35 2.77 -9.73
C VAL A 112 15.75 1.33 -9.42
N VAL A 113 15.80 0.47 -10.43
CA VAL A 113 16.21 -0.94 -10.27
C VAL A 113 17.67 -1.02 -9.84
N GLN A 114 18.55 -0.25 -10.46
CA GLN A 114 19.96 -0.19 -10.09
C GLN A 114 20.15 0.29 -8.65
N LEU A 115 19.36 1.25 -8.18
CA LEU A 115 19.41 1.72 -6.80
C LEU A 115 19.04 0.59 -5.82
N ALA A 116 18.02 -0.21 -6.12
CA ALA A 116 17.64 -1.34 -5.28
C ALA A 116 18.75 -2.41 -5.21
N LEU A 117 19.39 -2.72 -6.35
CA LEU A 117 20.52 -3.63 -6.43
C LEU A 117 21.72 -3.11 -5.62
N THR A 118 22.08 -1.84 -5.78
CA THR A 118 23.18 -1.19 -5.05
C THR A 118 22.96 -1.22 -3.53
N HIS A 119 21.71 -1.06 -3.07
CA HIS A 119 21.35 -1.17 -1.67
C HIS A 119 21.14 -2.60 -1.16
N ASN A 120 21.27 -3.58 -2.05
CA ASN A 120 21.21 -5.00 -1.73
C ASN A 120 19.88 -5.39 -1.03
N VAL A 121 18.78 -4.80 -1.49
CA VAL A 121 17.42 -5.09 -1.01
C VAL A 121 16.69 -6.01 -1.99
N PRO A 122 15.88 -6.97 -1.52
CA PRO A 122 15.19 -7.92 -2.39
C PRO A 122 13.95 -7.35 -3.10
N SER A 123 13.53 -6.12 -2.78
CA SER A 123 12.24 -5.60 -3.22
C SER A 123 12.18 -4.08 -3.35
N ILE A 124 11.19 -3.62 -4.12
CA ILE A 124 10.88 -2.20 -4.39
C ILE A 124 9.40 -1.95 -4.05
N ALA A 125 9.11 -0.90 -3.28
CA ALA A 125 7.76 -0.45 -2.94
C ALA A 125 7.41 0.87 -3.64
N PHE A 126 6.29 0.85 -4.35
CA PHE A 126 5.58 2.04 -4.80
C PHE A 126 4.63 2.49 -3.68
N THR A 127 4.89 3.65 -3.07
CA THR A 127 4.29 4.06 -1.78
C THR A 127 4.29 5.59 -1.59
N TYR A 128 4.00 6.05 -0.37
CA TYR A 128 3.95 7.44 0.12
C TYR A 128 2.76 8.24 -0.39
N ASN A 129 2.54 8.25 -1.70
CA ASN A 129 1.28 8.59 -2.32
C ASN A 129 0.63 7.33 -2.92
N ASP A 130 -0.47 7.49 -3.67
CA ASP A 130 -1.14 6.34 -4.27
C ASP A 130 -0.52 5.99 -5.61
N PRO A 131 -0.01 4.76 -5.81
CA PRO A 131 0.74 4.42 -7.00
C PRO A 131 -0.10 4.13 -8.25
N VAL A 132 -1.42 4.31 -8.22
CA VAL A 132 -2.24 4.14 -9.43
C VAL A 132 -1.96 5.28 -10.43
N ILE A 133 -1.73 6.51 -9.96
CA ILE A 133 -1.69 7.72 -10.81
C ILE A 133 -0.53 7.78 -11.82
N TRP A 134 0.54 7.03 -11.56
CA TRP A 134 1.75 6.90 -12.38
C TRP A 134 1.96 5.46 -12.88
N GLY A 135 0.86 4.72 -13.11
CA GLY A 135 0.89 3.28 -13.41
C GLY A 135 1.85 2.88 -14.54
N GLU A 136 2.08 3.74 -15.54
CA GLU A 136 3.07 3.49 -16.59
C GLU A 136 4.50 3.32 -16.04
N PHE A 137 4.87 4.12 -15.02
CA PHE A 137 6.18 4.02 -14.38
C PHE A 137 6.28 2.78 -13.49
N VAL A 138 5.19 2.43 -12.79
CA VAL A 138 5.09 1.20 -12.00
C VAL A 138 5.31 -0.03 -12.89
N ILE A 139 4.68 -0.08 -14.06
CA ILE A 139 4.81 -1.19 -15.01
C ILE A 139 6.27 -1.35 -15.45
N ASP A 140 6.90 -0.26 -15.91
CA ASP A 140 8.25 -0.32 -16.47
C ASP A 140 9.30 -0.67 -15.40
N VAL A 141 9.21 -0.07 -14.21
CA VAL A 141 10.10 -0.41 -13.08
C VAL A 141 9.90 -1.87 -12.68
N SER A 142 8.65 -2.33 -12.54
CA SER A 142 8.36 -3.69 -12.06
C SER A 142 8.79 -4.77 -13.06
N ARG A 143 8.68 -4.49 -14.36
CA ARG A 143 9.18 -5.38 -15.42
C ARG A 143 10.68 -5.58 -15.30
N LEU A 144 11.44 -4.47 -15.23
CA LEU A 144 12.91 -4.51 -15.09
C LEU A 144 13.33 -5.12 -13.74
N ALA A 145 12.63 -4.80 -12.65
CA ALA A 145 12.89 -5.37 -11.34
C ALA A 145 12.80 -6.91 -11.38
N ARG A 146 11.77 -7.46 -12.04
CA ARG A 146 11.60 -8.90 -12.22
C ARG A 146 12.75 -9.54 -13.01
N GLU A 147 13.23 -8.89 -14.08
CA GLU A 147 14.38 -9.35 -14.87
C GLU A 147 15.66 -9.45 -14.01
N CYS A 148 15.78 -8.61 -12.98
CA CYS A 148 16.88 -8.63 -12.02
C CYS A 148 16.60 -9.46 -10.75
N GLY A 149 15.49 -10.23 -10.70
CA GLY A 149 15.14 -11.05 -9.54
C GLY A 149 14.61 -10.27 -8.32
N LEU A 150 14.29 -8.99 -8.47
CA LEU A 150 13.69 -8.15 -7.43
C LEU A 150 12.17 -8.30 -7.42
N LYS A 151 11.59 -8.16 -6.22
CA LYS A 151 10.15 -8.19 -6.00
C LYS A 151 9.53 -6.80 -6.02
N SER A 152 8.34 -6.66 -6.60
CA SER A 152 7.63 -5.39 -6.69
C SER A 152 6.41 -5.36 -5.75
N VAL A 153 6.30 -4.31 -4.95
CA VAL A 153 5.27 -4.12 -3.92
C VAL A 153 4.46 -2.86 -4.19
N MET A 154 3.14 -2.98 -4.10
CA MET A 154 2.22 -1.85 -4.25
C MET A 154 1.54 -1.52 -2.92
N VAL A 155 1.81 -0.35 -2.35
CA VAL A 155 1.08 0.18 -1.18
C VAL A 155 0.10 1.24 -1.67
N THR A 156 -1.20 0.95 -1.62
CA THR A 156 -2.20 1.70 -2.39
C THR A 156 -3.56 1.74 -1.70
N ALA A 157 -4.39 2.73 -2.05
CA ALA A 157 -5.81 2.74 -1.75
C ALA A 157 -6.64 1.80 -2.65
N GLY A 158 -6.04 1.18 -3.67
CA GLY A 158 -6.75 0.28 -4.59
C GLY A 158 -7.82 0.99 -5.43
N TYR A 159 -7.70 2.31 -5.62
CA TYR A 159 -8.71 3.12 -6.33
C TYR A 159 -8.38 3.21 -7.83
N ILE A 160 -8.56 2.08 -8.51
CA ILE A 160 -8.21 1.83 -9.91
C ILE A 160 -9.42 1.25 -10.66
N THR A 161 -9.50 1.46 -11.97
CA THR A 161 -10.58 0.87 -12.78
C THR A 161 -10.31 -0.60 -13.13
N PRO A 162 -11.36 -1.42 -13.36
CA PRO A 162 -11.23 -2.80 -13.81
C PRO A 162 -10.44 -2.93 -15.12
N GLU A 163 -10.51 -1.94 -16.01
CA GLU A 163 -9.81 -1.96 -17.29
C GLU A 163 -8.30 -1.71 -17.12
N ALA A 164 -7.91 -0.88 -16.16
CA ALA A 164 -6.50 -0.52 -15.96
C ALA A 164 -5.74 -1.50 -15.05
N ARG A 165 -6.41 -2.08 -14.05
CA ARG A 165 -5.76 -2.91 -13.03
C ARG A 165 -4.98 -4.12 -13.57
N PRO A 166 -5.41 -4.86 -14.62
CA PRO A 166 -4.66 -6.03 -15.09
C PRO A 166 -3.27 -5.66 -15.61
N GLU A 167 -3.13 -4.49 -16.22
CA GLU A 167 -1.84 -4.00 -16.72
C GLU A 167 -0.98 -3.42 -15.60
N VAL A 168 -1.54 -2.54 -14.76
CA VAL A 168 -0.80 -1.90 -13.66
C VAL A 168 -0.23 -2.93 -12.68
N TYR A 169 -0.99 -3.99 -12.39
CA TYR A 169 -0.58 -5.03 -11.46
C TYR A 169 0.19 -6.21 -12.11
N ARG A 170 0.38 -6.22 -13.43
CA ARG A 170 0.96 -7.36 -14.19
C ARG A 170 2.26 -7.91 -13.60
N TYR A 171 3.10 -7.02 -13.05
CA TYR A 171 4.42 -7.36 -12.53
C TYR A 171 4.56 -7.20 -11.01
N ILE A 172 3.46 -6.94 -10.31
CA ILE A 172 3.43 -6.80 -8.85
C ILE A 172 3.45 -8.19 -8.20
N ASP A 173 4.22 -8.34 -7.13
CA ASP A 173 4.32 -9.59 -6.35
C ASP A 173 3.49 -9.52 -5.06
N ALA A 174 3.36 -8.33 -4.44
CA ALA A 174 2.54 -8.13 -3.26
C ALA A 174 1.86 -6.75 -3.25
N ALA A 175 0.70 -6.67 -2.60
CA ALA A 175 -0.05 -5.45 -2.40
C ALA A 175 -0.49 -5.32 -0.94
N ASN A 176 -0.26 -4.14 -0.36
CA ASN A 176 -0.98 -3.70 0.81
C ASN A 176 -2.04 -2.68 0.37
N VAL A 177 -3.32 -3.02 0.57
CA VAL A 177 -4.43 -2.16 0.17
C VAL A 177 -5.05 -1.50 1.40
N ASP A 178 -5.11 -0.18 1.40
CA ASP A 178 -5.78 0.60 2.43
C ASP A 178 -7.32 0.52 2.26
N LEU A 179 -7.96 -0.37 3.01
CA LEU A 179 -9.41 -0.32 3.24
C LEU A 179 -9.67 0.68 4.37
N LYS A 180 -9.79 1.96 4.01
CA LYS A 180 -9.70 3.09 4.94
C LYS A 180 -10.88 3.17 5.91
N ALA A 181 -12.02 2.60 5.55
CA ALA A 181 -13.24 2.50 6.35
C ALA A 181 -14.16 1.46 5.70
N PHE A 182 -15.33 1.23 6.30
CA PHE A 182 -16.36 0.37 5.74
C PHE A 182 -17.70 1.09 5.56
N THR A 183 -17.65 2.42 5.41
CA THR A 183 -18.83 3.25 5.14
C THR A 183 -18.61 4.21 3.97
N GLU A 184 -19.60 4.32 3.10
CA GLU A 184 -19.57 5.27 1.98
C GLU A 184 -19.48 6.73 2.46
N ARG A 185 -20.07 7.04 3.64
CA ARG A 185 -19.93 8.35 4.30
C ARG A 185 -18.47 8.74 4.47
N PHE A 186 -17.64 7.84 5.00
CA PHE A 186 -16.23 8.09 5.23
C PHE A 186 -15.51 8.37 3.91
N TYR A 187 -15.73 7.51 2.91
CA TYR A 187 -15.10 7.62 1.61
C TYR A 187 -15.46 8.93 0.90
N HIS A 188 -16.74 9.29 0.89
CA HIS A 188 -17.19 10.54 0.30
C HIS A 188 -16.64 11.77 1.04
N LYS A 189 -16.76 11.82 2.38
CA LYS A 189 -16.43 13.03 3.16
C LYS A 189 -14.95 13.22 3.46
N LEU A 190 -14.21 12.14 3.71
CA LEU A 190 -12.83 12.21 4.17
C LEU A 190 -11.82 11.91 3.08
N THR A 191 -12.17 11.11 2.07
CA THR A 191 -11.23 10.72 1.00
C THR A 191 -11.64 11.20 -0.38
N PHE A 192 -12.83 11.79 -0.55
CA PHE A 192 -13.38 12.23 -1.84
C PHE A 192 -13.32 11.12 -2.89
N SER A 193 -13.75 9.92 -2.48
CA SER A 193 -13.81 8.72 -3.29
C SER A 193 -15.01 7.87 -2.88
N HIS A 194 -15.11 6.66 -3.43
CA HIS A 194 -16.17 5.69 -3.12
C HIS A 194 -15.57 4.40 -2.54
N LEU A 195 -16.33 3.70 -1.70
CA LEU A 195 -15.91 2.42 -1.08
C LEU A 195 -15.90 1.29 -2.12
N ASP A 196 -16.96 1.17 -2.91
CA ASP A 196 -17.17 0.05 -3.83
C ASP A 196 -16.00 -0.25 -4.78
N PRO A 197 -15.34 0.75 -5.42
CA PRO A 197 -14.19 0.46 -6.29
C PRO A 197 -13.00 -0.16 -5.57
N VAL A 198 -12.81 0.14 -4.27
CA VAL A 198 -11.75 -0.47 -3.45
C VAL A 198 -12.11 -1.91 -3.12
N LEU A 199 -13.36 -2.17 -2.76
CA LEU A 199 -13.87 -3.53 -2.50
C LEU A 199 -13.77 -4.41 -3.75
N ASP A 200 -14.11 -3.88 -4.92
CA ASP A 200 -13.99 -4.58 -6.20
C ASP A 200 -12.51 -4.90 -6.52
N THR A 201 -11.59 -3.96 -6.29
CA THR A 201 -10.16 -4.20 -6.47
C THR A 201 -9.62 -5.26 -5.51
N LEU A 202 -10.05 -5.26 -4.25
CA LEU A 202 -9.68 -6.28 -3.27
C LEU A 202 -10.14 -7.68 -3.70
N LYS A 203 -11.39 -7.81 -4.17
CA LYS A 203 -11.91 -9.08 -4.70
C LYS A 203 -11.09 -9.56 -5.89
N TRP A 204 -10.78 -8.67 -6.83
CA TRP A 204 -9.97 -9.00 -7.99
C TRP A 204 -8.57 -9.47 -7.62
N LEU A 205 -7.87 -8.71 -6.76
CA LEU A 205 -6.52 -9.08 -6.32
C LEU A 205 -6.51 -10.48 -5.70
N LYS A 206 -7.51 -10.79 -4.86
CA LYS A 206 -7.57 -12.07 -4.18
C LYS A 206 -7.98 -13.24 -5.09
N ASN A 207 -8.93 -13.03 -5.98
CA ASN A 207 -9.59 -14.12 -6.71
C ASN A 207 -9.06 -14.33 -8.12
N GLU A 208 -8.45 -13.30 -8.72
CA GLU A 208 -8.01 -13.32 -10.12
C GLU A 208 -6.49 -13.19 -10.28
N THR A 209 -5.73 -13.07 -9.18
CA THR A 209 -4.27 -12.91 -9.25
C THR A 209 -3.53 -13.80 -8.26
N GLY A 210 -2.23 -13.99 -8.50
CA GLY A 210 -1.31 -14.62 -7.55
C GLY A 210 -0.61 -13.63 -6.61
N ILE A 211 -1.05 -12.37 -6.56
CA ILE A 211 -0.42 -11.31 -5.77
C ILE A 211 -0.69 -11.57 -4.29
N TRP A 212 0.36 -11.48 -3.47
CA TRP A 212 0.17 -11.56 -2.02
C TRP A 212 -0.55 -10.31 -1.51
N LEU A 213 -1.67 -10.48 -0.82
CA LEU A 213 -2.54 -9.39 -0.39
C LEU A 213 -2.58 -9.27 1.14
N GLU A 214 -2.37 -8.07 1.64
CA GLU A 214 -2.67 -7.66 3.02
C GLU A 214 -3.49 -6.36 3.02
N ILE A 215 -4.30 -6.15 4.06
CA ILE A 215 -5.19 -5.00 4.17
C ILE A 215 -4.76 -4.11 5.34
N THR A 216 -4.72 -2.81 5.12
CA THR A 216 -4.52 -1.83 6.20
C THR A 216 -5.80 -1.04 6.42
N ASN A 217 -6.17 -0.86 7.68
CA ASN A 217 -7.24 0.02 8.11
C ASN A 217 -6.69 0.99 9.17
N LEU A 218 -6.54 2.26 8.78
CA LEU A 218 -6.13 3.34 9.69
C LEU A 218 -7.34 3.75 10.51
N MET A 219 -7.30 3.46 11.81
CA MET A 219 -8.41 3.73 12.74
C MET A 219 -8.35 5.19 13.19
N ILE A 220 -9.39 5.97 12.97
CA ILE A 220 -9.51 7.39 13.28
C ILE A 220 -10.65 7.60 14.30
N PRO A 221 -10.37 8.18 15.48
CA PRO A 221 -11.37 8.40 16.51
C PRO A 221 -12.60 9.20 16.03
N GLY A 222 -13.77 8.61 16.25
CA GLY A 222 -15.08 9.16 15.88
C GLY A 222 -15.37 9.14 14.39
N GLU A 223 -14.59 8.44 13.55
CA GLU A 223 -14.87 8.33 12.11
C GLU A 223 -15.09 6.91 11.61
N ASN A 224 -14.25 5.95 12.02
CA ASN A 224 -14.33 4.54 11.63
C ASN A 224 -13.93 3.58 12.78
N ASP A 225 -13.90 4.07 14.03
CA ASP A 225 -13.49 3.28 15.20
C ASP A 225 -14.64 2.67 16.00
N ASP A 226 -15.85 2.72 15.44
CA ASP A 226 -17.02 2.00 15.95
C ASP A 226 -16.77 0.48 15.85
N PRO A 227 -16.95 -0.28 16.94
CA PRO A 227 -16.84 -1.73 16.92
C PRO A 227 -17.69 -2.42 15.87
N GLU A 228 -18.87 -1.89 15.55
CA GLU A 228 -19.78 -2.47 14.57
C GLU A 228 -19.25 -2.31 13.15
N GLU A 229 -18.66 -1.16 12.81
CA GLU A 229 -17.99 -0.98 11.51
C GLU A 229 -16.82 -1.96 11.34
N THR A 230 -16.07 -2.20 12.42
CA THR A 230 -14.99 -3.21 12.41
C THR A 230 -15.54 -4.62 12.14
N LYS A 231 -16.66 -5.00 12.76
CA LYS A 231 -17.30 -6.30 12.50
C LYS A 231 -17.74 -6.43 11.05
N GLN A 232 -18.37 -5.39 10.49
CA GLN A 232 -18.82 -5.38 9.09
C GLN A 232 -17.64 -5.55 8.13
N LEU A 233 -16.55 -4.82 8.36
CA LEU A 233 -15.30 -4.99 7.61
C LEU A 233 -14.78 -6.43 7.69
N CYS A 234 -14.68 -6.98 8.90
CA CYS A 234 -14.16 -8.34 9.10
C CYS A 234 -15.05 -9.40 8.45
N HIS A 235 -16.36 -9.33 8.61
CA HIS A 235 -17.29 -10.25 7.94
C HIS A 235 -17.16 -10.18 6.43
N TRP A 236 -17.10 -8.98 5.86
CA TRP A 236 -16.91 -8.83 4.42
C TRP A 236 -15.59 -9.43 3.94
N VAL A 237 -14.48 -9.22 4.67
CA VAL A 237 -13.17 -9.82 4.34
C VAL A 237 -13.27 -11.35 4.38
N LEU A 238 -13.88 -11.92 5.41
CA LEU A 238 -14.05 -13.37 5.54
C LEU A 238 -14.88 -13.96 4.39
N GLU A 239 -16.00 -13.33 4.06
CA GLU A 239 -16.91 -13.78 3.01
C GLU A 239 -16.29 -13.68 1.62
N ASN A 240 -15.54 -12.60 1.34
CA ASN A 240 -15.12 -12.28 -0.02
C ASN A 240 -13.65 -12.60 -0.30
N LEU A 241 -12.80 -12.63 0.73
CA LEU A 241 -11.36 -12.81 0.61
C LEU A 241 -10.80 -14.00 1.41
N GLY A 242 -11.61 -14.57 2.32
CA GLY A 242 -11.26 -15.70 3.18
C GLY A 242 -10.53 -15.30 4.47
N ASP A 243 -10.32 -16.30 5.33
CA ASP A 243 -9.77 -16.13 6.68
C ASP A 243 -8.26 -15.87 6.75
N SER A 244 -7.57 -15.99 5.61
CA SER A 244 -6.13 -16.04 5.55
C SER A 244 -5.47 -14.70 5.17
N VAL A 245 -6.26 -13.71 4.73
CA VAL A 245 -5.76 -12.39 4.34
C VAL A 245 -5.49 -11.57 5.61
N PRO A 246 -4.23 -11.16 5.87
CA PRO A 246 -3.92 -10.33 7.02
C PRO A 246 -4.61 -8.97 7.02
N ILE A 247 -5.08 -8.55 8.20
CA ILE A 247 -5.63 -7.21 8.44
C ILE A 247 -4.79 -6.48 9.47
N HIS A 248 -4.40 -5.24 9.15
CA HIS A 248 -3.62 -4.35 10.02
C HIS A 248 -4.48 -3.19 10.47
N PHE A 249 -4.76 -3.09 11.77
CA PHE A 249 -5.37 -1.92 12.38
C PHE A 249 -4.28 -0.97 12.87
N THR A 250 -4.17 0.20 12.26
CA THR A 250 -3.08 1.15 12.56
C THR A 250 -3.60 2.40 13.26
N ALA A 251 -2.81 2.94 14.18
CA ALA A 251 -3.15 4.19 14.86
C ALA A 251 -3.00 5.40 13.93
N PHE A 252 -4.02 6.25 13.94
CA PHE A 252 -3.99 7.60 13.41
C PHE A 252 -3.21 8.53 14.34
N HIS A 253 -2.53 9.49 13.72
CA HIS A 253 -2.06 10.70 14.37
C HIS A 253 -2.59 11.95 13.65
N PRO A 254 -2.82 13.07 14.37
CA PRO A 254 -3.37 14.27 13.76
C PRO A 254 -2.40 14.88 12.75
N ASP A 255 -2.86 14.97 11.50
CA ASP A 255 -2.11 15.52 10.37
C ASP A 255 -3.05 16.22 9.37
N PHE A 256 -2.44 17.05 8.52
CA PHE A 256 -3.09 17.74 7.40
C PHE A 256 -4.34 18.57 7.79
N LYS A 257 -5.55 18.04 7.57
CA LYS A 257 -6.83 18.74 7.79
C LYS A 257 -7.65 18.14 8.93
N MET A 258 -7.04 17.26 9.73
CA MET A 258 -7.67 16.57 10.84
C MET A 258 -6.84 16.73 12.13
N MET A 259 -6.43 17.97 12.41
CA MET A 259 -5.66 18.34 13.60
C MET A 259 -6.53 18.40 14.88
N ASP A 260 -7.85 18.39 14.71
CA ASP A 260 -8.88 18.52 15.74
C ASP A 260 -9.22 17.19 16.44
N LYS A 261 -8.73 16.06 15.92
CA LYS A 261 -8.97 14.73 16.49
C LYS A 261 -7.80 14.27 17.35
N PRO A 262 -8.02 13.41 18.37
CA PRO A 262 -6.92 12.81 19.11
C PRO A 262 -6.22 11.72 18.31
N LYS A 263 -5.01 11.35 18.75
CA LYS A 263 -4.35 10.10 18.30
C LYS A 263 -5.21 8.90 18.69
N THR A 264 -5.18 7.84 17.88
CA THR A 264 -5.91 6.61 18.19
C THR A 264 -5.34 5.94 19.43
N PRO A 265 -6.16 5.67 20.46
CA PRO A 265 -5.71 4.92 21.62
C PRO A 265 -5.33 3.48 21.25
N THR A 266 -4.27 2.94 21.85
CA THR A 266 -3.89 1.53 21.70
C THR A 266 -5.05 0.58 22.05
N ALA A 267 -5.88 0.94 23.02
CA ALA A 267 -7.07 0.17 23.40
C ALA A 267 -8.07 0.00 22.24
N THR A 268 -8.23 1.02 21.39
CA THR A 268 -9.08 0.95 20.20
C THR A 268 -8.57 -0.11 19.22
N LEU A 269 -7.25 -0.14 18.98
CA LEU A 269 -6.63 -1.12 18.09
C LEU A 269 -6.72 -2.54 18.66
N LYS A 270 -6.45 -2.71 19.95
CA LYS A 270 -6.59 -4.02 20.63
C LYS A 270 -8.01 -4.56 20.55
N ARG A 271 -9.01 -3.69 20.72
CA ARG A 271 -10.43 -4.04 20.54
C ARG A 271 -10.72 -4.47 19.10
N ALA A 272 -10.25 -3.71 18.10
CA ALA A 272 -10.44 -4.06 16.69
C ALA A 272 -9.80 -5.41 16.35
N ARG A 273 -8.57 -5.66 16.85
CA ARG A 273 -7.89 -6.94 16.72
C ARG A 273 -8.68 -8.08 17.37
N GLN A 274 -9.21 -7.88 18.57
CA GLN A 274 -10.03 -8.88 19.24
C GLN A 274 -11.29 -9.21 18.43
N ILE A 275 -11.98 -8.20 17.91
CA ILE A 275 -13.15 -8.37 17.04
C ILE A 275 -12.80 -9.21 15.81
N ALA A 276 -11.71 -8.88 15.12
CA ALA A 276 -11.26 -9.62 13.94
C ALA A 276 -10.95 -11.09 14.25
N LEU A 277 -10.19 -11.35 15.32
CA LEU A 277 -9.85 -12.71 15.74
C LEU A 277 -11.11 -13.50 16.13
N SER A 278 -12.03 -12.89 16.89
CA SER A 278 -13.30 -13.51 17.28
C SER A 278 -14.24 -13.77 16.10
N ALA A 279 -14.16 -12.96 15.04
CA ALA A 279 -14.92 -13.19 13.81
C ALA A 279 -14.36 -14.35 12.96
N GLY A 280 -13.09 -14.75 13.19
CA GLY A 280 -12.44 -15.84 12.47
C GLY A 280 -11.28 -15.42 11.54
N VAL A 281 -10.89 -14.14 11.55
CA VAL A 281 -9.67 -13.70 10.83
C VAL A 281 -8.45 -14.32 11.51
N LYS A 282 -7.65 -15.10 10.77
CA LYS A 282 -6.50 -15.83 11.36
C LYS A 282 -5.32 -14.92 11.70
N TYR A 283 -5.15 -13.84 10.94
CA TYR A 283 -4.00 -12.94 11.05
C TYR A 283 -4.47 -11.50 11.17
N CYS A 284 -4.39 -10.97 12.39
CA CYS A 284 -4.74 -9.59 12.66
C CYS A 284 -3.66 -8.90 13.49
N TYR A 285 -3.26 -7.73 13.02
CA TYR A 285 -2.13 -6.97 13.54
C TYR A 285 -2.55 -5.58 14.01
N VAL A 286 -1.79 -5.03 14.96
CA VAL A 286 -1.86 -3.61 15.30
C VAL A 286 -0.56 -2.90 14.92
N GLY A 287 -0.67 -1.68 14.41
CA GLY A 287 0.48 -0.89 13.95
C GLY A 287 0.43 0.56 14.41
N ASN A 288 1.54 1.28 14.19
CA ASN A 288 1.77 2.65 14.69
C ASN A 288 1.67 2.80 16.22
N VAL A 289 1.80 1.69 16.95
CA VAL A 289 1.87 1.64 18.42
C VAL A 289 2.93 0.62 18.85
N LEU A 290 3.43 0.74 20.06
CA LEU A 290 4.28 -0.29 20.67
C LEU A 290 3.37 -1.37 21.28
N ASP A 291 3.24 -2.51 20.59
CA ASP A 291 2.46 -3.65 21.04
C ASP A 291 2.99 -4.95 20.44
N ASN A 292 3.98 -5.54 21.08
CA ASN A 292 4.65 -6.74 20.58
C ASN A 292 3.67 -7.92 20.39
N GLU A 293 2.66 -8.03 21.25
CA GLU A 293 1.65 -9.09 21.13
C GLU A 293 0.80 -8.87 19.89
N GLY A 294 0.26 -7.66 19.71
CA GLY A 294 -0.53 -7.30 18.54
C GLY A 294 0.28 -7.28 17.23
N GLN A 295 1.62 -7.27 17.27
CA GLN A 295 2.50 -7.31 16.09
C GLN A 295 3.05 -8.71 15.78
N THR A 296 2.82 -9.68 16.67
CA THR A 296 3.34 -11.05 16.53
C THR A 296 2.46 -11.87 15.60
N THR A 297 3.10 -12.58 14.66
CA THR A 297 2.42 -13.62 13.86
C THR A 297 2.31 -14.88 14.70
N PHE A 298 1.08 -15.33 14.98
CA PHE A 298 0.80 -16.56 15.71
C PHE A 298 0.35 -17.68 14.78
N CYS A 299 0.61 -18.93 15.17
CA CYS A 299 0.04 -20.09 14.50
C CYS A 299 -1.47 -20.17 14.80
N PRO A 300 -2.35 -20.22 13.79
CA PRO A 300 -3.79 -20.34 14.03
C PRO A 300 -4.19 -21.72 14.58
N ASN A 301 -3.33 -22.73 14.45
CA ASN A 301 -3.60 -24.08 14.95
C ASN A 301 -3.17 -24.28 16.40
N CYS A 302 -1.90 -23.99 16.73
CA CYS A 302 -1.34 -24.29 18.06
C CYS A 302 -1.06 -23.04 18.92
N GLY A 303 -1.36 -21.84 18.45
CA GLY A 303 -1.16 -20.58 19.19
C GLY A 303 0.30 -20.17 19.40
N ARG A 304 1.28 -20.90 18.86
CA ARG A 304 2.71 -20.56 19.00
C ARG A 304 3.02 -19.21 18.34
N ALA A 305 3.83 -18.38 19.02
CA ALA A 305 4.42 -17.19 18.41
C ALA A 305 5.46 -17.61 17.35
N LEU A 306 5.23 -17.22 16.09
CA LEU A 306 6.06 -17.64 14.95
C LEU A 306 7.00 -16.55 14.48
N ILE A 307 6.52 -15.30 14.41
CA ILE A 307 7.36 -14.16 14.08
C ILE A 307 7.03 -13.07 15.09
N ARG A 308 7.93 -12.87 16.06
CA ARG A 308 7.77 -11.83 17.07
C ARG A 308 8.37 -10.54 16.54
N ARG A 309 7.63 -9.46 16.69
CA ARG A 309 8.05 -8.14 16.26
C ARG A 309 8.01 -7.15 17.40
N SER A 310 8.86 -6.14 17.32
CA SER A 310 8.76 -4.91 18.09
C SER A 310 8.89 -3.76 17.12
N TRP A 311 7.80 -3.06 16.89
CA TRP A 311 7.73 -2.03 15.85
C TRP A 311 8.05 -2.60 14.47
N HIS A 312 9.23 -2.31 13.91
CA HIS A 312 9.66 -2.82 12.61
C HIS A 312 10.74 -3.91 12.71
N ASP A 313 11.20 -4.26 13.92
CA ASP A 313 12.27 -5.23 14.11
C ASP A 313 11.71 -6.64 14.33
N ILE A 314 12.35 -7.64 13.70
CA ILE A 314 12.09 -9.05 13.98
C ILE A 314 12.89 -9.47 15.21
N LEU A 315 12.19 -9.78 16.31
CA LEU A 315 12.79 -10.25 17.55
C LEU A 315 13.04 -11.76 17.55
N ASP A 316 12.15 -12.52 16.92
CA ASP A 316 12.22 -13.98 16.86
C ASP A 316 11.53 -14.49 15.59
N TYR A 317 12.03 -15.61 15.05
CA TYR A 317 11.56 -16.19 13.79
C TYR A 317 11.62 -17.73 13.85
N GLN A 318 10.45 -18.36 13.91
CA GLN A 318 10.27 -19.79 14.19
C GLN A 318 9.60 -20.56 13.03
N LEU A 319 9.40 -19.93 11.86
CA LEU A 319 8.90 -20.62 10.68
C LEU A 319 9.97 -21.51 10.06
N ILE A 320 9.58 -22.71 9.65
CA ILE A 320 10.39 -23.65 8.87
C ILE A 320 9.71 -23.79 7.51
N GLU A 321 10.30 -23.27 6.44
CA GLU A 321 9.75 -23.34 5.08
C GLU A 321 8.26 -22.93 4.99
N SER A 322 7.90 -21.80 5.60
CA SER A 322 6.52 -21.29 5.73
C SER A 322 5.59 -22.11 6.65
N HIS A 323 6.09 -23.10 7.39
CA HIS A 323 5.31 -23.90 8.32
C HIS A 323 5.63 -23.54 9.78
N CYS A 324 4.60 -23.59 10.62
CA CYS A 324 4.78 -23.71 12.05
C CYS A 324 5.44 -25.07 12.36
N PRO A 325 6.23 -25.19 13.44
CA PRO A 325 6.72 -26.49 13.92
C PRO A 325 5.64 -27.54 14.24
N CYS A 326 4.36 -27.15 14.35
CA CYS A 326 3.24 -28.10 14.48
C CYS A 326 2.75 -28.65 13.12
N GLY A 327 3.37 -28.27 12.00
CA GLY A 327 2.98 -28.66 10.64
C GLY A 327 1.97 -27.73 9.96
N GLN A 328 1.38 -26.76 10.68
CA GLN A 328 0.47 -25.80 10.05
C GLN A 328 1.20 -24.90 9.06
N LYS A 329 0.80 -24.94 7.78
CA LYS A 329 1.26 -23.99 6.77
C LYS A 329 0.73 -22.59 7.08
N ILE A 330 1.62 -21.60 7.08
CA ILE A 330 1.28 -20.19 7.23
C ILE A 330 1.25 -19.57 5.82
N PRO A 331 0.13 -18.94 5.41
CA PRO A 331 0.00 -18.33 4.10
C PRO A 331 0.90 -17.09 4.05
N GLY A 332 1.65 -16.94 2.96
CA GLY A 332 2.59 -15.83 2.77
C GLY A 332 3.76 -16.22 1.88
N TYR A 333 4.65 -15.26 1.65
CA TYR A 333 5.94 -15.45 1.01
C TYR A 333 7.05 -15.35 2.06
N PHE A 334 7.45 -16.52 2.59
CA PHE A 334 8.51 -16.64 3.60
C PHE A 334 9.73 -17.33 2.98
N PRO A 335 10.74 -16.57 2.49
CA PRO A 335 11.95 -17.18 1.96
C PRO A 335 12.68 -17.97 3.05
N ALA A 336 13.36 -19.04 2.65
CA ALA A 336 14.23 -19.78 3.56
C ALA A 336 15.28 -18.83 4.12
N ARG A 337 15.37 -18.75 5.45
CA ARG A 337 16.41 -17.96 6.11
C ARG A 337 17.58 -18.87 6.45
N GLU A 338 18.78 -18.48 6.03
CA GLU A 338 19.99 -18.98 6.67
C GLU A 338 19.92 -18.61 8.16
N LYS A 339 20.31 -19.53 9.05
CA LYS A 339 20.40 -19.29 10.49
C LYS A 339 21.48 -18.24 10.77
N THR A 340 21.21 -16.96 10.54
CA THR A 340 22.14 -15.87 10.84
C THR A 340 21.44 -14.74 11.60
N ALA A 341 22.19 -14.20 12.55
CA ALA A 341 21.79 -13.29 13.63
C ALA A 341 21.00 -12.05 13.15
N PRO A 342 20.19 -11.43 14.04
CA PRO A 342 19.39 -10.26 13.70
C PRO A 342 20.26 -9.15 13.10
N ARG A 343 20.00 -8.82 11.83
CA ARG A 343 20.61 -7.66 11.17
C ARG A 343 19.94 -6.39 11.69
N SER A 344 20.50 -5.78 12.73
CA SER A 344 20.23 -4.36 12.98
C SER A 344 20.94 -3.56 11.88
N ARG A 345 20.23 -2.77 11.08
CA ARG A 345 20.87 -1.74 10.24
C ARG A 345 20.13 -0.41 10.31
N ALA A 346 20.95 0.63 10.45
CA ALA A 346 20.59 2.03 10.60
C ALA A 346 19.73 2.54 9.44
N ARG A 347 18.77 3.42 9.75
CA ARG A 347 17.98 4.18 8.78
C ARG A 347 18.91 5.14 8.03
N SER A 348 19.07 4.96 6.72
CA SER A 348 19.68 5.96 5.84
C SER A 348 18.60 6.56 4.93
N ILE A 349 18.39 7.88 5.05
CA ILE A 349 17.71 8.64 4.00
C ILE A 349 18.71 8.75 2.85
N LEU A 350 18.34 8.26 1.67
CA LEU A 350 19.21 8.30 0.51
C LEU A 350 19.17 9.69 -0.10
N ARG A 351 20.31 10.37 -0.12
CA ARG A 351 20.52 11.55 -0.96
C ARG A 351 21.17 11.07 -2.25
N MET A 352 20.42 11.06 -3.36
CA MET A 352 21.04 10.99 -4.69
C MET A 352 21.75 12.33 -4.91
N GLN A 353 23.06 12.28 -5.21
CA GLN A 353 23.86 13.46 -5.56
C GLN A 353 23.49 13.98 -6.94
#